data_AF-A0A4P9XA80-F1
#
_entry.id   AF-A0A4P9XA80-F1
#
_cell.length_a   1.000
_cell.length_b   1.000
_cell.length_c   1.000
_cell.angle_alpha   90.00
_cell.angle_beta   90.00
_cell.angle_gamma   90.00
#
_symmetry.space_group_name_H-M   'P 1'
#
loop_
_entity.id
_entity.type
_entity.pdbx_description
1 polymer ?
#
loop_
_entity_poly.entity_id
_entity_poly.type
_entity_poly.pdbx_seq_one_letter_code
_entity_poly.pdbx_strand_id
1 'polypeptide(L)'
;DEESRSLSLKLVHMNPEFYTCWNYRRNALLSLVASSSPQPVDVAKMLDDELMLTLSCLKKYPKSYWVWNQRQWCLENHPQANWAQELKFVDKMLQMDARNFHGWGYRRYVVAHAEPRVTARHELAATRAKIADNFSNYSAWQYRAQVFDDAFTDLLASYPEGLAEATAAARYLEVVKQDLELVRNALFTDPDDQSAWLYHARLLGMTRSDVAQ
;
A
#
# COMPACT_ATOMS: atom_id res chain seq x y z
N ASP A 1 22.13 24.56 -0.12
CA ASP A 1 22.10 25.52 1.00
C ASP A 1 20.64 25.82 1.37
N GLU A 2 20.42 26.63 2.42
CA GLU A 2 19.07 26.95 2.92
C GLU A 2 18.24 27.75 1.91
N GLU A 3 18.90 28.57 1.08
CA GLU A 3 18.25 29.32 0.00
C GLU A 3 17.64 28.36 -1.04
N SER A 4 18.40 27.36 -1.47
CA SER A 4 17.94 26.32 -2.40
C SER A 4 16.71 25.56 -1.84
N ARG A 5 16.71 25.26 -0.54
CA ARG A 5 15.58 24.62 0.15
C ARG A 5 14.34 25.52 0.15
N SER A 6 14.49 26.81 0.43
CA SER A 6 13.39 27.79 0.44
C SER A 6 12.81 28.02 -0.96
N LEU A 7 13.67 28.16 -1.98
CA LEU A 7 13.24 28.35 -3.36
C LEU A 7 12.50 27.11 -3.89
N SER A 8 13.03 25.91 -3.64
CA SER A 8 12.38 24.67 -4.05
C SER A 8 10.99 24.48 -3.42
N LEU A 9 10.79 24.95 -2.18
CA LEU A 9 9.48 24.92 -1.52
C LEU A 9 8.46 25.80 -2.25
N LYS A 10 8.87 27.01 -2.66
CA LYS A 10 8.02 27.91 -3.44
C LYS A 10 7.62 27.26 -4.77
N LEU A 11 8.57 26.61 -5.46
CA LEU A 11 8.31 25.90 -6.71
C LEU A 11 7.28 24.77 -6.53
N VAL A 12 7.42 23.95 -5.47
CA VAL A 12 6.45 22.89 -5.14
C VAL A 12 5.08 23.45 -4.83
N HIS A 13 4.99 24.59 -4.13
CA HIS A 13 3.71 25.25 -3.87
C HIS A 13 3.05 25.83 -5.12
N MET A 14 3.84 26.26 -6.11
CA MET A 14 3.32 26.73 -7.40
C MET A 14 2.75 25.59 -8.23
N ASN A 15 3.50 24.48 -8.36
CA ASN A 15 3.02 23.30 -9.09
C ASN A 15 3.68 22.01 -8.59
N PRO A 16 3.00 21.23 -7.73
CA PRO A 16 3.52 19.95 -7.23
C PRO A 16 3.43 18.82 -8.25
N GLU A 17 2.89 19.05 -9.46
CA GLU A 17 2.88 18.07 -10.55
C GLU A 17 4.09 18.20 -11.48
N PHE A 18 4.93 19.23 -11.29
CA PHE A 18 6.14 19.39 -12.09
C PHE A 18 7.34 18.70 -11.43
N TYR A 19 7.81 17.62 -12.06
CA TYR A 19 8.84 16.73 -11.51
C TYR A 19 10.17 17.43 -11.21
N THR A 20 10.55 18.43 -12.02
CA THR A 20 11.79 19.18 -11.86
C THR A 20 11.85 19.89 -10.51
N CYS A 21 10.70 20.38 -9.99
CA CYS A 21 10.62 21.00 -8.68
C CYS A 21 11.02 20.03 -7.57
N TRP A 22 10.55 18.77 -7.65
CA TRP A 22 10.89 17.72 -6.68
C TRP A 22 12.33 17.28 -6.80
N ASN A 23 12.87 17.16 -8.01
CA ASN A 23 14.29 16.82 -8.20
C ASN A 23 15.20 17.90 -7.62
N TYR A 24 14.92 19.17 -7.91
CA TYR A 24 15.67 20.28 -7.34
C TYR A 24 15.56 20.31 -5.81
N ARG A 25 14.36 20.03 -5.26
CA ARG A 25 14.13 19.92 -3.83
C ARG A 25 14.94 18.80 -3.17
N ARG A 26 14.95 17.59 -3.75
CA ARG A 26 15.78 16.46 -3.25
C ARG A 26 17.25 16.83 -3.23
N ASN A 27 17.77 17.42 -4.32
CA ASN A 27 19.15 17.85 -4.39
C ASN A 27 19.48 18.87 -3.30
N ALA A 28 18.61 19.85 -3.06
CA ALA A 28 18.80 20.83 -2.00
C ALA A 28 18.84 20.19 -0.59
N LEU A 29 17.93 19.24 -0.31
CA LEU A 29 17.89 18.51 0.97
C LEU A 29 19.14 17.63 1.16
N LEU A 30 19.54 16.88 0.13
CA LEU A 30 20.75 16.04 0.17
C LEU A 30 22.02 16.88 0.35
N SER A 31 22.13 18.01 -0.34
CA SER A 31 23.25 18.93 -0.17
C SER A 31 23.32 19.49 1.26
N LEU A 32 22.19 19.79 1.90
CA LEU A 32 22.16 20.24 3.30
C LEU A 32 22.66 19.16 4.26
N VAL A 33 22.21 17.91 4.08
CA VAL A 33 22.69 16.78 4.88
C VAL A 33 24.19 16.57 4.68
N ALA A 34 24.67 16.65 3.44
CA ALA A 34 26.10 16.49 3.13
C ALA A 34 26.97 17.63 3.67
N SER A 35 26.50 18.89 3.61
CA SER A 35 27.29 20.06 4.03
C SER A 35 27.37 20.23 5.54
N SER A 36 26.30 19.87 6.25
CA SER A 36 26.17 20.17 7.67
C SER A 36 26.45 18.97 8.57
N SER A 37 26.60 17.76 8.00
CA SER A 37 26.74 16.49 8.73
C SER A 37 25.82 16.42 9.97
N PRO A 38 24.51 16.66 9.79
CA PRO A 38 23.58 16.83 10.90
C PRO A 38 23.44 15.54 11.71
N GLN A 39 23.01 15.66 12.95
CA GLN A 39 22.69 14.49 13.75
C GLN A 39 21.47 13.76 13.16
N PRO A 40 21.34 12.44 13.34
CA PRO A 40 20.21 11.68 12.80
C PRO A 40 18.83 12.23 13.19
N VAL A 41 18.72 12.85 14.38
CA VAL A 41 17.48 13.49 14.86
C VAL A 41 17.08 14.71 14.01
N ASP A 42 18.05 15.48 13.53
CA ASP A 42 17.79 16.65 12.69
C ASP A 42 17.36 16.21 11.28
N VAL A 43 17.95 15.13 10.77
CA VAL A 43 17.54 14.51 9.50
C VAL A 43 16.12 13.96 9.59
N ALA A 44 15.80 13.26 10.67
CA ALA A 44 14.45 12.75 10.92
C ALA A 44 13.43 13.90 10.91
N LYS A 45 13.68 14.96 11.69
CA LYS A 45 12.81 16.15 11.73
C LYS A 45 12.62 16.80 10.35
N MET A 46 13.70 16.94 9.59
CA MET A 46 13.64 17.50 8.24
C MET A 46 12.76 16.67 7.31
N LEU A 47 12.84 15.35 7.39
CA LEU A 47 12.06 14.44 6.56
C LEU A 47 10.60 14.32 7.05
N ASP A 48 10.34 14.44 8.35
CA ASP A 48 8.98 14.57 8.91
C ASP A 48 8.29 15.84 8.38
N ASP A 49 8.99 16.97 8.35
CA ASP A 49 8.47 18.21 7.76
C ASP A 49 8.17 18.04 6.26
N GLU A 50 8.99 17.27 5.55
CA GLU A 50 8.77 16.94 4.13
C GLU A 50 7.59 15.98 3.93
N LEU A 51 7.40 15.00 4.82
CA LEU A 51 6.21 14.14 4.84
C LEU A 51 4.93 14.96 5.10
N MET A 52 5.00 16.03 5.90
CA MET A 52 3.89 16.95 6.10
C MET A 52 3.62 17.82 4.87
N LEU A 53 4.66 18.25 4.14
CA LEU A 53 4.52 18.92 2.86
C LEU A 53 3.81 18.02 1.85
N THR A 54 4.26 16.77 1.68
CA THR A 54 3.64 15.81 0.74
C THR A 54 2.18 15.53 1.11
N LEU A 55 1.85 15.43 2.40
CA LEU A 55 0.46 15.33 2.86
C LEU A 55 -0.38 16.54 2.42
N SER A 56 0.14 17.75 2.59
CA SER A 56 -0.56 18.97 2.16
C SER A 56 -0.82 19.01 0.65
N CYS A 57 0.15 18.53 -0.14
CA CYS A 57 0.03 18.40 -1.58
C CYS A 57 -0.98 17.32 -1.98
N LEU A 58 -0.96 16.13 -1.35
CA LEU A 58 -1.86 15.01 -1.67
C LEU A 58 -3.33 15.31 -1.35
N LYS A 59 -3.61 16.21 -0.40
CA LYS A 59 -4.97 16.72 -0.15
C LYS A 59 -5.55 17.47 -1.35
N LYS A 60 -4.71 18.13 -2.15
CA LYS A 60 -5.11 18.93 -3.32
C LYS A 60 -4.91 18.18 -4.64
N TYR A 61 -3.84 17.39 -4.72
CA TYR A 61 -3.40 16.66 -5.91
C TYR A 61 -3.23 15.16 -5.60
N PRO A 62 -4.31 14.45 -5.23
CA PRO A 62 -4.25 13.06 -4.76
C PRO A 62 -3.77 12.06 -5.83
N LYS A 63 -3.74 12.47 -7.10
CA LYS A 63 -3.30 11.66 -8.25
C LYS A 63 -1.94 12.12 -8.82
N SER A 64 -1.23 13.03 -8.14
CA SER A 64 0.09 13.45 -8.60
C SER A 64 1.13 12.36 -8.29
N TYR A 65 1.63 11.73 -9.35
CA TYR A 65 2.69 10.73 -9.27
C TYR A 65 3.92 11.24 -8.48
N TRP A 66 4.32 12.49 -8.72
CA TRP A 66 5.55 13.05 -8.15
C TRP A 66 5.45 13.30 -6.65
N VAL A 67 4.26 13.62 -6.14
CA VAL A 67 4.05 13.78 -4.70
C VAL A 67 4.14 12.42 -3.99
N TRP A 68 3.54 11.38 -4.56
CA TRP A 68 3.67 10.01 -4.04
C TRP A 68 5.11 9.52 -4.08
N ASN A 69 5.82 9.78 -5.19
CA ASN A 69 7.23 9.42 -5.33
C ASN A 69 8.12 10.19 -4.34
N GLN A 70 7.84 11.48 -4.08
CA GLN A 70 8.55 12.23 -3.04
C GLN A 70 8.32 11.61 -1.66
N ARG A 71 7.09 11.21 -1.35
CA ARG A 71 6.76 10.58 -0.07
C ARG A 71 7.51 9.27 0.14
N GLN A 72 7.64 8.44 -0.90
CA GLN A 72 8.47 7.22 -0.87
C GLN A 72 9.94 7.57 -0.59
N TRP A 73 10.50 8.52 -1.35
CA TRP A 73 11.88 8.98 -1.15
C TRP A 73 12.14 9.45 0.28
N CYS A 74 11.19 10.17 0.89
CA CYS A 74 11.32 10.59 2.29
C CYS A 74 11.47 9.38 3.22
N LEU A 75 10.65 8.35 3.06
CA LEU A 75 10.68 7.15 3.90
C LEU A 75 11.97 6.34 3.71
N GLU A 76 12.46 6.22 2.47
CA GLU A 76 13.72 5.52 2.15
C GLU A 76 14.94 6.18 2.80
N ASN A 77 14.89 7.50 2.99
CA ASN A 77 15.97 8.27 3.58
C ASN A 77 15.73 8.58 5.07
N HIS A 78 14.58 8.19 5.62
CA HIS A 78 14.24 8.49 7.01
C HIS A 78 14.88 7.45 7.95
N PRO A 79 15.71 7.89 8.93
CA PRO A 79 16.48 6.96 9.77
C PRO A 79 15.62 6.04 10.62
N GLN A 80 14.39 6.46 10.93
CA GLN A 80 13.40 5.70 11.72
C GLN A 80 11.99 5.84 11.12
N ALA A 81 11.83 5.47 9.84
CA ALA A 81 10.55 5.64 9.13
C ALA A 81 9.39 4.94 9.86
N ASN A 82 8.27 5.64 10.07
CA ASN A 82 7.11 5.09 10.75
C ASN A 82 6.11 4.45 9.76
N TRP A 83 6.41 3.23 9.33
CA TRP A 83 5.58 2.49 8.37
C TRP A 83 4.15 2.23 8.83
N ALA A 84 3.94 2.05 10.15
CA ALA A 84 2.61 1.88 10.72
C ALA A 84 1.74 3.13 10.56
N GLN A 85 2.34 4.32 10.67
CA GLN A 85 1.65 5.58 10.39
C GLN A 85 1.33 5.72 8.90
N GLU A 86 2.22 5.24 8.02
CA GLU A 86 1.99 5.27 6.57
C GLU A 86 0.88 4.33 6.10
N LEU A 87 0.70 3.18 6.75
CA LEU A 87 -0.46 2.31 6.52
C LEU A 87 -1.77 3.03 6.84
N LYS A 88 -1.83 3.73 7.99
CA LYS A 88 -3.00 4.53 8.37
C LYS A 88 -3.24 5.67 7.38
N PHE A 89 -2.16 6.33 6.94
CA PHE A 89 -2.22 7.40 5.97
C PHE A 89 -2.81 6.92 4.64
N VAL A 90 -2.27 5.84 4.06
CA VAL A 90 -2.77 5.32 2.79
C VAL A 90 -4.19 4.76 2.92
N ASP A 91 -4.54 4.17 4.06
CA ASP A 91 -5.92 3.78 4.32
C ASP A 91 -6.88 4.96 4.32
N LYS A 92 -6.47 6.09 4.91
CA LYS A 92 -7.29 7.31 4.87
C LYS A 92 -7.44 7.85 3.44
N MET A 93 -6.37 7.83 2.65
CA MET A 93 -6.41 8.24 1.25
C MET A 93 -7.34 7.34 0.41
N LEU A 94 -7.31 6.03 0.66
CA LEU A 94 -8.19 5.06 0.01
C LEU A 94 -9.64 5.11 0.51
N GLN A 95 -9.91 5.62 1.71
CA GLN A 95 -11.27 5.93 2.15
C GLN A 95 -11.84 7.13 1.38
N MET A 96 -11.01 8.09 1.00
CA MET A 96 -11.44 9.27 0.25
C MET A 96 -11.64 8.97 -1.24
N ASP A 97 -10.78 8.15 -1.82
CA ASP A 97 -10.92 7.63 -3.19
C ASP A 97 -10.49 6.16 -3.23
N ALA A 98 -11.49 5.29 -3.13
CA ALA A 98 -11.31 3.84 -3.08
C ALA A 98 -10.71 3.25 -4.38
N ARG A 99 -10.74 4.01 -5.48
CA ARG A 99 -10.20 3.62 -6.79
C ARG A 99 -8.90 4.35 -7.12
N ASN A 100 -8.29 5.05 -6.16
CA ASN A 100 -7.04 5.75 -6.39
C ASN A 100 -5.90 4.76 -6.66
N PHE A 101 -5.51 4.67 -7.93
CA PHE A 101 -4.42 3.79 -8.39
C PHE A 101 -3.09 4.06 -7.68
N HIS A 102 -2.74 5.34 -7.46
CA HIS A 102 -1.52 5.71 -6.76
C HIS A 102 -1.58 5.33 -5.27
N GLY A 103 -2.75 5.50 -4.64
CA GLY A 103 -2.97 5.07 -3.26
C GLY A 103 -2.77 3.55 -3.10
N TRP A 104 -3.33 2.75 -4.01
CA TRP A 104 -3.13 1.29 -3.98
C TRP A 104 -1.68 0.89 -4.28
N GLY A 105 -1.02 1.56 -5.22
CA GLY A 105 0.40 1.37 -5.49
C GLY A 105 1.27 1.70 -4.27
N TYR A 106 0.98 2.82 -3.61
CA TYR A 106 1.67 3.23 -2.40
C TYR A 106 1.41 2.27 -1.23
N ARG A 107 0.20 1.72 -1.09
CA ARG A 107 -0.10 0.71 -0.07
C ARG A 107 0.78 -0.53 -0.24
N ARG A 108 0.90 -1.05 -1.47
CA ARG A 108 1.80 -2.19 -1.75
C ARG A 108 3.25 -1.87 -1.37
N TYR A 109 3.70 -0.66 -1.69
CA TYR A 109 5.03 -0.20 -1.31
C TYR A 109 5.22 -0.15 0.21
N VAL A 110 4.29 0.44 0.96
CA VAL A 110 4.37 0.52 2.42
C VAL A 110 4.34 -0.88 3.04
N VAL A 111 3.45 -1.76 2.59
CA VAL A 111 3.36 -3.16 3.06
C VAL A 111 4.68 -3.91 2.86
N ALA A 112 5.35 -3.70 1.71
CA ALA A 112 6.63 -4.34 1.41
C ALA A 112 7.81 -3.88 2.29
N HIS A 113 7.71 -2.71 2.92
CA HIS A 113 8.77 -2.13 3.76
C HIS A 113 8.40 -2.07 5.25
N ALA A 114 7.17 -2.43 5.60
CA ALA A 114 6.68 -2.27 6.95
C ALA A 114 7.39 -3.19 7.94
N GLU A 115 7.82 -2.59 9.05
CA GLU A 115 8.38 -3.30 10.21
C GLU A 115 7.55 -2.98 11.47
N PRO A 116 7.03 -4.00 12.18
CA PRO A 116 7.09 -5.42 11.86
C PRO A 116 6.36 -5.78 10.57
N ARG A 117 6.80 -6.85 9.90
CA ARG A 117 6.23 -7.34 8.63
C ARG A 117 4.71 -7.41 8.65
N VAL A 118 4.08 -6.75 7.69
CA VAL A 118 2.65 -6.90 7.40
C VAL A 118 2.46 -8.15 6.54
N THR A 119 1.79 -9.16 7.08
CA THR A 119 1.52 -10.41 6.34
C THR A 119 0.40 -10.23 5.33
N ALA A 120 0.38 -11.07 4.30
CA ALA A 120 -0.69 -11.08 3.30
C ALA A 120 -2.07 -11.39 3.93
N ARG A 121 -2.10 -12.07 5.09
CA ARG A 121 -3.33 -12.24 5.90
C ARG A 121 -3.89 -10.92 6.43
N HIS A 122 -3.04 -9.98 6.86
CA HIS A 122 -3.49 -8.64 7.24
C HIS A 122 -4.10 -7.90 6.04
N GLU A 123 -3.50 -8.06 4.85
CA GLU A 123 -4.00 -7.44 3.62
C GLU A 123 -5.30 -8.09 3.11
N LEU A 124 -5.50 -9.40 3.31
CA LEU A 124 -6.81 -10.04 3.10
C LEU A 124 -7.88 -9.46 4.04
N ALA A 125 -7.56 -9.19 5.30
CA ALA A 125 -8.50 -8.54 6.21
C ALA A 125 -8.82 -7.09 5.77
N ALA A 126 -7.79 -6.33 5.37
CA ALA A 126 -7.94 -4.96 4.89
C ALA A 126 -8.79 -4.87 3.60
N THR A 127 -8.54 -5.76 2.63
CA THR A 127 -9.35 -5.83 1.39
C THR A 127 -10.78 -6.25 1.68
N ARG A 128 -11.00 -7.20 2.60
CA ARG A 128 -12.36 -7.60 3.03
C ARG A 128 -13.13 -6.41 3.59
N ALA A 129 -12.51 -5.59 4.44
CA ALA A 129 -13.14 -4.40 4.98
C ALA A 129 -13.51 -3.38 3.87
N LYS A 130 -12.61 -3.17 2.89
CA LYS A 130 -12.87 -2.25 1.77
C LYS A 130 -13.95 -2.76 0.80
N ILE A 131 -14.04 -4.08 0.60
CA ILE A 131 -15.10 -4.72 -0.20
C ILE A 131 -16.44 -4.64 0.54
N ALA A 132 -16.46 -4.84 1.86
CA ALA A 132 -17.68 -4.74 2.65
C ALA A 132 -18.24 -3.31 2.69
N ASP A 133 -17.37 -2.30 2.62
CA ASP A 133 -17.77 -0.88 2.52
C ASP A 133 -18.32 -0.53 1.13
N ASN A 134 -17.74 -1.12 0.08
CA ASN A 134 -18.20 -0.94 -1.31
C ASN A 134 -17.90 -2.19 -2.14
N PHE A 135 -18.94 -2.98 -2.44
CA PHE A 135 -18.80 -4.19 -3.23
C PHE A 135 -18.30 -3.92 -4.65
N SER A 136 -18.60 -2.76 -5.23
CA SER A 136 -18.15 -2.37 -6.58
C SER A 136 -16.71 -1.84 -6.62
N ASN A 137 -15.93 -1.99 -5.53
CA ASN A 137 -14.54 -1.58 -5.46
C ASN A 137 -13.61 -2.57 -6.19
N TYR A 138 -13.53 -2.42 -7.51
CA TYR A 138 -12.64 -3.23 -8.37
C TYR A 138 -11.20 -3.30 -7.86
N SER A 139 -10.63 -2.19 -7.38
CA SER A 139 -9.24 -2.16 -6.92
C SER A 139 -9.02 -3.02 -5.67
N ALA A 140 -10.00 -3.09 -4.76
CA ALA A 140 -9.93 -3.97 -3.61
C ALA A 140 -10.02 -5.46 -4.00
N TRP A 141 -10.90 -5.81 -4.94
CA TRP A 141 -10.98 -7.18 -5.47
C TRP A 141 -9.70 -7.60 -6.19
N GLN A 142 -9.18 -6.74 -7.06
CA GLN A 142 -7.93 -7.01 -7.78
C GLN A 142 -6.76 -7.19 -6.80
N TYR A 143 -6.66 -6.34 -5.77
CA TYR A 143 -5.59 -6.47 -4.79
C TYR A 143 -5.77 -7.71 -3.90
N ARG A 144 -7.01 -8.02 -3.50
CA ARG A 144 -7.34 -9.27 -2.79
C ARG A 144 -6.88 -10.50 -3.58
N ALA A 145 -7.13 -10.52 -4.88
CA ALA A 145 -6.69 -11.59 -5.77
C ALA A 145 -5.17 -11.76 -5.79
N GLN A 146 -4.42 -10.65 -5.75
CA GLN A 146 -2.96 -10.69 -5.75
C GLN A 146 -2.38 -11.27 -4.45
N VAL A 147 -2.98 -10.93 -3.30
CA VAL A 147 -2.45 -11.35 -1.98
C VAL A 147 -3.03 -12.66 -1.46
N PHE A 148 -3.99 -13.28 -2.17
CA PHE A 148 -4.70 -14.47 -1.68
C PHE A 148 -3.76 -15.66 -1.49
N ASP A 149 -2.95 -15.99 -2.49
CA ASP A 149 -2.04 -17.15 -2.46
C ASP A 149 -0.92 -16.92 -1.44
N ASP A 150 -0.36 -15.71 -1.40
CA ASP A 150 0.63 -15.31 -0.40
C ASP A 150 0.08 -15.40 1.03
N ALA A 151 -1.19 -15.05 1.24
CA ALA A 151 -1.83 -15.14 2.55
C ALA A 151 -1.99 -16.59 3.02
N PHE A 152 -2.21 -17.52 2.10
CA PHE A 152 -2.23 -18.93 2.41
C PHE A 152 -0.83 -19.45 2.72
N THR A 153 0.18 -19.04 1.95
CA THR A 153 1.60 -19.35 2.23
C THR A 153 2.02 -18.84 3.61
N ASP A 154 1.69 -17.59 3.94
CA ASP A 154 1.95 -17.00 5.27
C ASP A 154 1.21 -17.79 6.39
N LEU A 155 -0.02 -18.26 6.12
CA LEU A 155 -0.77 -19.10 7.06
C LEU A 155 -0.05 -20.43 7.30
N LEU A 156 0.38 -21.13 6.26
CA LEU A 156 1.09 -22.41 6.39
C LEU A 156 2.42 -22.23 7.12
N ALA A 157 3.16 -21.16 6.83
CA ALA A 157 4.43 -20.84 7.49
C ALA A 157 4.28 -20.51 8.99
N SER A 158 3.08 -20.16 9.46
CA SER A 158 2.82 -19.88 10.88
C SER A 158 2.81 -21.12 11.79
N TYR A 159 2.84 -22.33 11.22
CA TYR A 159 2.82 -23.59 11.97
C TYR A 159 4.26 -24.12 12.20
N PRO A 160 4.70 -24.31 13.46
CA PRO A 160 6.11 -24.55 13.78
C PRO A 160 6.70 -25.87 13.25
N GLU A 161 5.89 -26.92 13.07
CA GLU A 161 6.34 -28.23 12.58
C GLU A 161 5.88 -28.50 11.13
N GLY A 162 5.36 -27.48 10.45
CA GLY A 162 4.62 -27.64 9.21
C GLY A 162 3.27 -28.35 9.43
N LEU A 163 2.39 -28.24 8.45
CA LEU A 163 1.11 -28.95 8.46
C LEU A 163 1.21 -30.19 7.58
N ALA A 164 0.68 -31.31 8.07
CA ALA A 164 0.41 -32.46 7.21
C ALA A 164 -0.43 -32.02 6.00
N GLU A 165 -0.11 -32.54 4.82
CA GLU A 165 -0.68 -32.07 3.55
C GLU A 165 -2.21 -32.06 3.54
N ALA A 166 -2.84 -33.11 4.09
CA ALA A 166 -4.29 -33.20 4.22
C ALA A 166 -4.90 -32.07 5.06
N THR A 167 -4.20 -31.64 6.11
CA THR A 167 -4.64 -30.54 6.98
C THR A 167 -4.43 -29.19 6.29
N ALA A 168 -3.29 -28.99 5.61
CA ALA A 168 -3.06 -27.80 4.80
C ALA A 168 -4.15 -27.64 3.72
N ALA A 169 -4.51 -28.72 3.04
CA ALA A 169 -5.58 -28.75 2.04
C ALA A 169 -6.94 -28.37 2.65
N ALA A 170 -7.28 -28.92 3.81
CA ALA A 170 -8.52 -28.60 4.51
C ALA A 170 -8.59 -27.13 4.90
N ARG A 171 -7.48 -26.54 5.34
CA ARG A 171 -7.37 -25.11 5.67
C ARG A 171 -7.46 -24.22 4.44
N TYR A 172 -6.81 -24.60 3.34
CA TYR A 172 -6.96 -23.89 2.07
C TYR A 172 -8.42 -23.80 1.66
N LEU A 173 -9.11 -24.95 1.68
CA LEU A 173 -10.51 -25.04 1.33
C LEU A 173 -11.40 -24.20 2.24
N GLU A 174 -11.06 -24.10 3.53
CA GLU A 174 -11.76 -23.22 4.48
C GLU A 174 -11.62 -21.74 4.09
N VAL A 175 -10.41 -21.29 3.74
CA VAL A 175 -10.17 -19.91 3.28
C VAL A 175 -10.91 -19.65 1.96
N VAL A 176 -10.83 -20.55 1.00
CA VAL A 176 -11.57 -20.45 -0.27
C VAL A 176 -13.08 -20.38 -0.04
N LYS A 177 -13.62 -21.19 0.88
CA LYS A 177 -15.07 -21.14 1.22
C LYS A 177 -15.48 -19.79 1.78
N GLN A 178 -14.69 -19.20 2.68
CA GLN A 178 -14.97 -17.87 3.22
C GLN A 178 -14.99 -16.80 2.12
N ASP A 179 -14.10 -16.91 1.14
CA ASP A 179 -14.02 -16.00 0.01
C ASP A 179 -15.14 -16.20 -1.01
N LEU A 180 -15.55 -17.45 -1.25
CA LEU A 180 -16.75 -17.76 -2.04
C LEU A 180 -18.01 -17.19 -1.39
N GLU A 181 -18.12 -17.21 -0.06
CA GLU A 181 -19.22 -16.56 0.65
C GLU A 181 -19.20 -15.03 0.48
N LEU A 182 -18.02 -14.41 0.58
CA LEU A 182 -17.86 -12.97 0.34
C LEU A 182 -18.28 -12.58 -1.09
N VAL A 183 -17.80 -13.34 -2.08
CA VAL A 183 -18.17 -13.18 -3.49
C VAL A 183 -19.66 -13.34 -3.69
N ARG A 184 -20.25 -14.41 -3.15
CA ARG A 184 -21.68 -14.68 -3.25
C ARG A 184 -22.51 -13.51 -2.72
N ASN A 185 -22.13 -12.94 -1.58
CA ASN A 185 -22.82 -11.78 -1.02
C ASN A 185 -22.70 -10.54 -1.91
N ALA A 186 -21.53 -10.31 -2.51
CA ALA A 186 -21.31 -9.22 -3.46
C ALA A 186 -22.19 -9.38 -4.72
N LEU A 187 -22.20 -10.58 -5.31
CA LEU A 187 -23.00 -10.90 -6.49
C LEU A 187 -24.51 -10.79 -6.28
N PHE A 188 -25.00 -11.14 -5.08
CA PHE A 188 -26.41 -10.93 -4.74
C PHE A 188 -26.76 -9.46 -4.49
N THR A 189 -25.79 -8.64 -4.12
CA THR A 189 -25.99 -7.21 -3.85
C THR A 189 -25.96 -6.39 -5.14
N ASP A 190 -25.00 -6.69 -6.02
CA ASP A 190 -24.82 -6.02 -7.31
C ASP A 190 -24.38 -7.06 -8.37
N PRO A 191 -25.34 -7.72 -9.05
CA PRO A 191 -25.02 -8.76 -10.03
C PRO A 191 -24.36 -8.23 -11.31
N ASP A 192 -24.48 -6.92 -11.58
CA ASP A 192 -23.90 -6.29 -12.78
C ASP A 192 -22.41 -5.93 -12.57
N ASP A 193 -21.93 -5.89 -11.32
CA ASP A 193 -20.52 -5.67 -11.03
C ASP A 193 -19.64 -6.86 -11.43
N GLN A 194 -18.85 -6.65 -12.48
CA GLN A 194 -17.92 -7.64 -13.00
C GLN A 194 -16.77 -7.98 -12.02
N SER A 195 -16.46 -7.10 -11.07
CA SER A 195 -15.32 -7.28 -10.16
C SER A 195 -15.44 -8.57 -9.34
N ALA A 196 -16.61 -8.80 -8.75
CA ALA A 196 -16.90 -10.00 -7.99
C ALA A 196 -16.95 -11.26 -8.87
N TRP A 197 -17.47 -11.16 -10.09
CA TRP A 197 -17.47 -12.27 -11.06
C TRP A 197 -16.05 -12.68 -11.51
N LEU A 198 -15.18 -11.71 -11.76
CA LEU A 198 -13.79 -11.98 -12.12
C LEU A 198 -13.04 -12.64 -10.96
N TYR A 199 -13.29 -12.18 -9.73
CA TYR A 199 -12.70 -12.80 -8.55
C TYR A 199 -13.25 -14.21 -8.30
N HIS A 200 -14.55 -14.42 -8.51
CA HIS A 200 -15.18 -15.74 -8.48
C HIS A 200 -14.51 -16.71 -9.45
N ALA A 201 -14.34 -16.30 -10.71
CA ALA A 201 -13.71 -17.11 -11.75
C ALA A 201 -12.27 -17.48 -11.36
N ARG A 202 -11.52 -16.55 -10.75
CA ARG A 202 -10.18 -16.83 -10.23
C ARG A 202 -10.21 -17.89 -9.12
N LEU A 203 -11.09 -17.74 -8.12
CA LEU A 203 -11.20 -18.71 -7.02
C LEU A 203 -11.55 -20.12 -7.52
N LEU A 204 -12.40 -20.24 -8.54
CA LEU A 204 -12.74 -21.53 -9.15
C LEU A 204 -11.64 -22.09 -10.05
N GLY A 205 -10.84 -21.22 -10.67
CA GLY A 205 -9.70 -21.60 -11.50
C GLY A 205 -8.47 -22.07 -10.71
N MET A 206 -8.44 -21.82 -9.39
CA MET A 206 -7.39 -22.31 -8.49
C MET A 206 -7.52 -23.82 -8.30
N THR A 207 -6.92 -24.61 -9.20
CA THR A 207 -6.75 -26.06 -9.02
C THR A 207 -5.43 -26.35 -8.31
N ARG A 208 -5.40 -27.31 -7.38
CA ARG A 208 -4.26 -27.67 -6.51
C ARG A 208 -2.91 -27.98 -7.22
N SER A 209 -2.82 -27.98 -8.55
CA SER A 209 -1.54 -28.07 -9.26
C SER A 209 -0.57 -26.95 -8.89
N ASP A 210 -1.09 -25.80 -8.45
CA ASP A 210 -0.29 -24.61 -8.13
C ASP A 210 0.15 -24.56 -6.64
N VAL A 211 -0.25 -25.55 -5.83
CA VAL A 211 0.06 -25.65 -4.39
C VAL A 211 1.09 -26.75 -4.11
N ALA A 212 1.48 -27.51 -5.14
CA ALA A 212 2.37 -28.67 -5.04
C ALA A 212 3.75 -28.47 -5.70
N GLN A 213 4.13 -27.23 -6.03
CA GLN A 213 5.50 -26.84 -6.45
C GLN A 213 6.10 -25.89 -5.42
#